data_AF-A0A0D0DC88-F1
#
_entry.id   AF-A0A0D0DC88-F1
#
_cell.length_a   1.000
_cell.length_b   1.000
_cell.length_c   1.000
_cell.angle_alpha   90.00
_cell.angle_beta   90.00
_cell.angle_gamma   90.00
#
_symmetry.space_group_name_H-M   'P 1'
#
loop_
_entity.id
_entity.type
_entity.pdbx_description
1 polymer ?
#
loop_
_entity_poly.entity_id
_entity_poly.type
_entity_poly.pdbx_seq_one_letter_code
_entity_poly.pdbx_strand_id
1 'polypeptide(L)' 'ELFCKMLWVNPEIFDSILDQLSDHLIFQSQSNNPQLAIAVQLAICLNHVGHYGN' A
#
# COMPACT_ATOMS: atom_id res chain seq x y z
N GLU A 1 -1.31 6.11 11.50
CA GLU A 1 -0.94 5.22 12.63
C GLU A 1 -1.90 4.04 12.85
N LEU A 2 -3.23 4.24 12.94
CA LEU A 2 -4.19 3.13 13.18
C LEU A 2 -4.18 2.02 12.10
N PHE A 3 -3.99 2.38 10.83
CA PHE A 3 -3.99 1.43 9.71
C PHE A 3 -2.81 0.46 9.72
N CYS A 4 -1.58 0.92 10.02
CA CYS A 4 -0.40 0.05 10.08
C CYS A 4 -0.52 -1.00 11.20
N LYS A 5 -1.16 -0.64 12.32
CA LYS A 5 -1.42 -1.56 13.45
C LYS A 5 -2.39 -2.68 13.05
N MET A 6 -3.37 -2.42 12.17
CA MET A 6 -4.27 -3.47 11.67
C MET A 6 -3.58 -4.43 10.70
N LEU A 7 -2.65 -3.93 9.88
CA LEU A 7 -1.87 -4.73 8.94
C LEU A 7 -0.75 -5.57 9.60
N TRP A 8 -0.47 -5.36 10.89
CA TRP A 8 0.67 -5.97 11.60
C TRP A 8 2.03 -5.69 10.93
N VAL A 9 2.11 -4.57 10.20
CA VAL A 9 3.34 -4.11 9.54
C VAL A 9 3.94 -3.00 10.39
N ASN A 10 5.26 -3.06 10.60
CA ASN A 10 5.98 -1.96 11.25
C ASN A 10 5.77 -0.66 10.42
N PRO A 11 5.28 0.44 11.02
CA PRO A 11 5.08 1.72 10.34
C PRO A 11 6.31 2.19 9.54
N GLU A 12 7.52 2.04 10.08
CA GLU A 12 8.75 2.47 9.40
C GLU A 12 9.02 1.65 8.12
N ILE A 13 8.69 0.35 8.16
CA ILE A 13 8.79 -0.52 6.99
C ILE A 13 7.74 -0.12 5.96
N PHE A 14 6.51 0.16 6.40
CA PHE A 14 5.44 0.61 5.51
C PHE A 14 5.81 1.92 4.80
N ASP A 15 6.31 2.91 5.54
CA ASP A 15 6.69 4.20 4.98
C ASP A 15 7.90 4.06 4.02
N SER A 16 8.88 3.21 4.35
CA SER A 16 10.01 2.94 3.46
C SER A 16 9.60 2.25 2.16
N ILE A 17 8.63 1.32 2.21
CA ILE A 17 8.07 0.68 1.02
C ILE A 17 7.24 1.68 0.21
N LEU A 18 6.46 2.52 0.89
CA LEU A 18 5.65 3.56 0.25
C LEU A 18 6.53 4.58 -0.48
N ASP A 19 7.64 5.01 0.12
CA ASP A 19 8.60 5.93 -0.50
C ASP A 19 9.19 5.34 -1.79
N GLN A 20 9.64 4.08 -1.74
CA GLN A 20 10.17 3.38 -2.91
C GLN A 20 9.14 3.15 -4.03
N LEU A 21 7.86 3.02 -3.67
CA LEU A 21 6.78 2.74 -4.62
C LEU A 21 6.03 3.97 -5.08
N SER A 22 6.24 5.13 -4.45
CA SER A 22 5.60 6.40 -4.84
C SER A 22 5.99 6.81 -6.27
N ASP A 23 7.23 6.51 -6.66
CA ASP A 23 7.74 6.75 -8.01
C ASP A 23 7.41 5.63 -9.00
N HIS A 24 6.76 4.55 -8.55
CA HIS A 24 6.50 3.38 -9.38
C HIS A 24 5.09 3.41 -9.99
N LEU A 25 5.02 3.09 -11.28
CA LEU A 25 3.77 3.01 -12.05
C LEU A 25 2.81 1.87 -11.63
N ILE A 26 3.21 0.95 -10.73
CA ILE A 26 2.39 -0.23 -10.37
C ILE A 26 1.09 0.20 -9.67
N PHE A 27 1.17 1.27 -8.89
CA PHE A 27 0.03 1.90 -8.22
C PHE A 27 -0.37 3.20 -8.90
N GLN A 28 -0.09 3.36 -10.21
CA GLN A 28 -0.60 4.49 -10.99
C GLN A 28 -1.55 3.96 -12.07
N SER A 29 -2.78 4.46 -12.04
CA SER A 29 -3.79 4.18 -13.05
C SER A 29 -3.54 5.11 -14.22
N GLN A 30 -3.35 4.54 -15.40
CA GLN A 30 -3.31 5.30 -16.65
C GLN A 30 -4.71 5.67 -17.16
N SER A 31 -5.76 5.43 -16.36
CA SER A 31 -7.13 5.76 -16.73
C SER A 31 -7.47 7.20 -16.37
N ASN A 32 -8.44 7.79 -17.05
CA ASN A 32 -8.89 9.16 -16.81
C ASN A 32 -9.78 9.30 -15.54
N ASN A 33 -9.76 8.31 -14.65
CA ASN A 33 -10.56 8.30 -13.43
C ASN A 33 -9.72 8.69 -12.22
N PRO A 34 -10.30 9.35 -11.22
CA PRO A 34 -9.61 9.63 -9.98
C PRO A 34 -9.19 8.32 -9.30
N GLN A 35 -7.91 8.21 -8.99
CA GLN A 35 -7.33 7.07 -8.30
C GLN A 35 -7.22 7.34 -6.80
N LEU A 36 -7.29 6.28 -6.00
CA LEU A 36 -6.95 6.35 -4.58
C LEU A 36 -5.46 6.67 -4.37
N ALA A 37 -5.14 7.26 -3.22
CA ALA A 37 -3.76 7.48 -2.82
C ALA A 37 -2.98 6.15 -2.76
N ILE A 38 -1.73 6.18 -3.22
CA ILE A 38 -0.84 5.00 -3.30
C ILE A 38 -0.75 4.27 -1.95
N ALA A 39 -0.67 5.01 -0.84
CA ALA A 39 -0.65 4.45 0.51
C ALA A 39 -1.89 3.58 0.82
N VAL A 40 -3.07 3.99 0.36
CA VAL A 40 -4.32 3.25 0.59
C VAL A 40 -4.36 2.00 -0.29
N GLN A 41 -3.90 2.10 -1.54
CA GLN A 41 -3.84 0.95 -2.44
C GLN A 41 -2.83 -0.10 -1.97
N LEU A 42 -1.67 0.34 -1.50
CA LEU A 42 -0.65 -0.52 -0.90
C LEU A 42 -1.20 -1.23 0.35
N ALA A 43 -1.90 -0.50 1.23
CA ALA A 43 -2.54 -1.08 2.40
C ALA A 43 -3.57 -2.17 2.03
N ILE A 44 -4.42 -1.93 1.03
CA ILE A 44 -5.39 -2.92 0.54
C ILE A 44 -4.67 -4.15 -0.01
N CYS A 45 -3.62 -3.94 -0.81
CA CYS A 45 -2.81 -5.03 -1.37
C CYS A 45 -2.21 -5.90 -0.27
N LEU A 46 -1.55 -5.30 0.72
CA LEU A 46 -0.95 -6.02 1.85
C LEU A 46 -2.00 -6.77 2.69
N ASN A 47 -3.18 -6.18 2.91
CA ASN A 47 -4.27 -6.84 3.62
C ASN A 47 -4.77 -8.09 2.88
N HIS A 48 -4.76 -8.05 1.55
CA HIS A 48 -5.22 -9.17 0.71
C HIS A 48 -4.16 -10.26 0.56
N VAL A 49 -2.89 -9.88 0.33
CA VAL A 49 -1.79 -10.83 0.13
C VAL A 49 -1.40 -11.50 1.45
N GLY A 50 -1.47 -10.79 2.58
CA GLY A 50 -1.23 -11.37 3.90
C GLY A 50 -2.22 -12.48 4.29
N HIS A 51 -3.43 -12.46 3.72
CA HIS A 51 -4.44 -13.49 3.95
C HIS A 51 -4.17 -14.80 3.22
N TYR A 52 -3.34 -14.77 2.17
CA TYR A 52 -2.96 -15.95 1.38
C TYR A 52 -1.56 -16.48 1.72
N GLY A 53 -0.85 -15.82 2.64
CA GLY A 53 0.50 -16.14 3.07
C GLY A 53 0.55 -16.76 4.46
N ASN A 54 -0.06 -17.94 4.64
CA ASN A 54 0.36 -18.94 5.62
C ASN A 54 -0.22 -20.31 5.26
#